data_AF-A0A1L8N0L4-F1
#
_entry.id   AF-A0A1L8N0L4-F1
#
_cell.length_a   1.000
_cell.length_b   1.000
_cell.length_c   1.000
_cell.angle_alpha   90.00
_cell.angle_beta   90.00
_cell.angle_gamma   90.00
#
_symmetry.space_group_name_H-M   'P 1'
#
loop_
_entity.id
_entity.type
_entity.pdbx_description
1 polymer ?
#
loop_
_entity_poly.entity_id
_entity_poly.type
_entity_poly.pdbx_seq_one_letter_code
_entity_poly.pdbx_strand_id
1 'polypeptide(L)' 'MNTIGNNIKQYREYNSITQKELSDYLACSREMIRYYENNTRVPSVHILNKISDLFGIDL' A
#
# COMPACT_ATOMS: atom_id res chain seq x y z
N MET A 1 5.88 -3.00 -16.68
CA MET A 1 6.18 -1.73 -15.99
C MET A 1 5.78 -1.91 -14.52
N ASN A 2 6.73 -1.89 -13.59
CA ASN A 2 6.41 -1.94 -12.16
C ASN A 2 6.04 -0.53 -11.71
N THR A 3 4.81 -0.36 -11.22
CA THR A 3 4.33 0.88 -10.63
C THR A 3 4.32 0.76 -9.11
N ILE A 4 4.28 1.90 -8.42
CA ILE A 4 4.13 1.94 -6.96
C ILE A 4 2.90 1.13 -6.51
N GLY A 5 1.76 1.25 -7.20
CA GLY A 5 0.56 0.50 -6.90
C GLY A 5 0.74 -1.02 -6.99
N ASN A 6 1.46 -1.49 -8.02
CA ASN A 6 1.76 -2.91 -8.18
C ASN A 6 2.66 -3.42 -7.05
N ASN A 7 3.66 -2.64 -6.65
CA ASN A 7 4.55 -3.00 -5.53
C ASN A 7 3.76 -3.09 -4.22
N ILE A 8 2.90 -2.11 -3.92
CA ILE A 8 2.04 -2.12 -2.73
C ILE A 8 1.21 -3.42 -2.69
N LYS A 9 0.57 -3.76 -3.81
CA LYS A 9 -0.23 -4.99 -3.91
C LYS A 9 0.60 -6.24 -3.69
N GLN A 10 1.78 -6.32 -4.32
CA GLN A 10 2.68 -7.46 -4.21
C GLN A 10 3.16 -7.68 -2.77
N TYR A 11 3.63 -6.63 -2.10
CA TYR A 11 4.06 -6.74 -0.71
C TYR A 11 2.90 -7.03 0.23
N ARG A 12 1.72 -6.46 -0.02
CA ARG A 12 0.51 -6.78 0.74
C ARG A 12 0.17 -8.27 0.66
N GLU A 13 0.19 -8.84 -0.54
CA GLU A 13 -0.10 -10.26 -0.78
C GLU A 13 1.01 -11.17 -0.23
N TYR A 14 2.27 -10.77 -0.37
CA TYR A 14 3.41 -11.48 0.22
C TYR A 14 3.31 -11.59 1.74
N ASN A 15 2.85 -10.52 2.40
CA ASN A 15 2.61 -10.50 3.84
C ASN A 15 1.26 -11.11 4.26
N SER A 16 0.50 -11.68 3.33
CA SER A 16 -0.80 -12.32 3.60
C SER A 16 -1.83 -11.44 4.30
N ILE A 17 -1.77 -10.12 4.09
CA ILE A 17 -2.75 -9.17 4.64
C ILE A 17 -3.76 -8.73 3.57
N THR A 18 -4.97 -8.41 4.00
CA THR A 18 -6.05 -7.90 3.17
C THR A 18 -5.93 -6.40 2.93
N GLN A 19 -6.63 -5.87 1.92
CA GLN A 19 -6.73 -4.42 1.71
C GLN A 19 -7.34 -3.69 2.92
N LYS A 20 -8.17 -4.38 3.71
CA LYS A 20 -8.79 -3.82 4.91
C LYS A 20 -7.76 -3.68 6.03
N GLU A 21 -6.99 -4.72 6.31
CA GLU A 21 -5.92 -4.67 7.31
C GLU A 21 -4.85 -3.62 6.98
N LEU A 22 -4.44 -3.53 5.70
CA LEU A 22 -3.53 -2.47 5.27
C LEU A 22 -4.14 -1.07 5.46
N SER A 23 -5.44 -0.91 5.18
CA SER A 23 -6.12 0.37 5.41
C SER A 23 -6.22 0.74 6.88
N ASP A 24 -6.41 -0.25 7.75
CA ASP A 24 -6.48 -0.06 9.20
C ASP A 24 -5.12 0.39 9.75
N TYR A 25 -4.03 -0.23 9.29
CA TYR A 25 -2.66 0.20 9.63
C TYR A 25 -2.36 1.63 9.16
N LEU A 26 -2.78 1.97 7.94
CA LEU A 26 -2.53 3.29 7.36
C LEU A 26 -3.49 4.38 7.87
N ALA A 27 -4.50 4.00 8.65
CA ALA A 27 -5.60 4.85 9.09
C ALA A 27 -6.31 5.56 7.91
N CYS A 28 -6.64 4.78 6.87
CA CYS A 28 -7.37 5.26 5.69
C CYS A 28 -8.54 4.32 5.33
N SER A 29 -9.31 4.66 4.28
CA SER A 29 -10.35 3.76 3.80
C SER A 29 -9.76 2.60 2.99
N ARG A 30 -10.42 1.44 3.01
CA ARG A 30 -10.08 0.29 2.14
C ARG A 30 -10.10 0.68 0.65
N GLU A 31 -11.01 1.58 0.26
CA GLU A 31 -11.10 2.11 -1.11
C GLU A 31 -9.84 2.86 -1.51
N MET A 32 -9.21 3.58 -0.58
CA MET A 32 -7.95 4.27 -0.82
C MET A 32 -6.82 3.29 -1.19
N ILE A 33 -6.75 2.14 -0.51
CA ILE A 33 -5.84 1.05 -0.89
C ILE A 33 -6.12 0.53 -2.29
N ARG A 34 -7.40 0.29 -2.61
CA ARG A 34 -7.80 -0.12 -3.96
C ARG A 34 -7.35 0.90 -5.02
N TYR A 35 -7.47 2.19 -4.74
CA TYR A 35 -7.05 3.23 -5.67
C TYR A 35 -5.54 3.26 -5.90
N TYR A 36 -4.75 3.03 -4.83
CA TYR A 36 -3.31 2.91 -4.90
C TYR A 36 -2.90 1.69 -5.73
N GLU A 37 -3.42 0.51 -5.40
CA GLU A 37 -3.08 -0.75 -6.08
C GLU A 37 -3.47 -0.76 -7.56
N ASN A 38 -4.53 -0.04 -7.93
CA ASN A 38 -4.96 0.11 -9.32
C ASN A 38 -4.31 1.30 -10.05
N ASN A 39 -3.35 1.99 -9.44
CA ASN A 39 -2.65 3.15 -10.01
C ASN A 39 -3.57 4.33 -10.40
N THR A 40 -4.77 4.39 -9.82
CA THR A 40 -5.75 5.47 -10.06
C THR A 40 -5.50 6.68 -9.15
N ARG A 41 -4.75 6.49 -8.06
CA ARG A 41 -4.30 7.55 -7.18
C ARG A 41 -2.88 7.26 -6.72
N VAL A 42 -2.07 8.31 -6.64
CA VAL A 42 -0.70 8.22 -6.11
C VAL A 42 -0.76 8.37 -4.57
N PRO A 43 -0.15 7.45 -3.79
CA PRO A 43 -0.01 7.62 -2.35
C PRO A 43 0.91 8.81 -2.04
N SER A 44 0.66 9.51 -0.93
CA SER A 44 1.59 10.54 -0.48
C SER A 44 2.87 9.92 0.07
N VAL A 45 3.97 10.69 0.12
CA VAL A 45 5.24 10.26 0.73
C VAL A 45 5.03 9.75 2.16
N HIS A 46 4.13 10.39 2.93
CA HIS A 46 3.77 9.93 4.28
C HIS A 46 3.17 8.52 4.30
N ILE A 47 2.28 8.21 3.35
CA ILE A 47 1.71 6.87 3.23
C ILE A 47 2.78 5.87 2.79
N LEU A 48 3.64 6.27 1.85
CA LEU A 48 4.72 5.41 1.38
C LEU A 48 5.71 5.06 2.50
N ASN A 49 6.07 6.02 3.36
CA ASN A 49 6.91 5.77 4.53
C ASN A 49 6.24 4.79 5.50
N LYS A 50 4.94 4.93 5.77
CA LYS A 50 4.24 3.96 6.62
C LYS A 50 4.23 2.56 6.00
N ILE A 51 4.05 2.47 4.68
CA ILE A 51 4.08 1.20 3.95
C ILE A 51 5.48 0.57 4.01
N SER A 52 6.53 1.38 3.84
CA SER A 52 7.92 0.93 3.91
C SER A 52 8.26 0.43 5.32
N ASP A 53 7.81 1.15 6.36
CA ASP A 53 7.93 0.73 7.76
C ASP A 53 7.20 -0.59 8.04
N LEU A 54 5.97 -0.75 7.51
CA LEU A 54 5.18 -1.98 7.68
C LEU A 54 5.85 -3.19 7.05
N PHE A 55 6.41 -3.00 5.85
CA PHE A 55 6.99 -4.09 5.06
C PHE A 55 8.49 -4.29 5.32
N GLY A 56 9.12 -3.43 6.11
CA GLY A 56 10.55 -3.50 6.43
C GLY A 56 11.43 -3.31 5.17
N ILE A 57 11.04 -2.41 4.28
CA ILE A 57 11.74 -2.13 3.02
C ILE A 57 12.11 -0.65 2.93
N ASP A 58 13.06 -0.31 2.07
CA ASP A 58 13.38 1.07 1.72
C ASP A 58 12.48 1.58 0.58
N LEU A 59 12.30 2.90 0.53
CA LEU A 59 11.43 3.60 -0.43
C LEU A 59 12.01 3.71 -1.84
#